data_AF-A0A139BNG6-F1
#
_entry.id   AF-A0A139BNG6-F1
#
_cell.length_a   1.000
_cell.length_b   1.000
_cell.length_c   1.000
_cell.angle_alpha   90.00
_cell.angle_beta   90.00
_cell.angle_gamma   90.00
#
_symmetry.space_group_name_H-M   'P 1'
#
loop_
_entity.id
_entity.type
_entity.pdbx_description
1 polymer ?
#
loop_
_entity_poly.entity_id
_entity_poly.type
_entity_poly.pdbx_seq_one_letter_code
_entity_poly.pdbx_strand_id
1 'polypeptide(L)'
;MRQRTISDFFWRDPEISDLSQEDKATLLYFLTSPSSNIIGCYQVVWMIAAAEMGWTKDQLLVVAKRLKVRGLLDFNEAGWVWVKIWWKHNSPAVALNINSKLVAHAKKQCAVIPFEWIADFGKGLERVGVNTLAIGYPYPIDAPCHA
;
A
#
# COMPACT_ATOMS: atom_id res chain seq x y z
N MET A 1 8.85 19.41 0.51
CA MET A 1 7.91 18.60 -0.29
C MET A 1 8.47 17.19 -0.41
N ARG A 2 7.64 16.13 -0.26
CA ARG A 2 8.09 14.74 -0.38
C ARG A 2 8.07 14.31 -1.84
N GLN A 3 9.17 13.76 -2.34
CA GLN A 3 9.23 13.20 -3.69
C GLN A 3 8.84 11.71 -3.67
N ARG A 4 8.04 11.29 -4.65
CA ARG A 4 7.71 9.89 -4.92
C ARG A 4 8.23 9.54 -6.31
N THR A 5 9.00 8.47 -6.40
CA THR A 5 9.57 8.00 -7.67
C THR A 5 8.86 6.73 -8.06
N ILE A 6 8.35 6.68 -9.28
CA ILE A 6 7.77 5.48 -9.88
C ILE A 6 8.71 5.04 -10.99
N SER A 7 9.10 3.77 -10.99
CA SER A 7 9.84 3.20 -12.11
C SER A 7 9.00 3.28 -13.38
N ASP A 8 9.61 3.73 -14.48
CA ASP A 8 9.02 3.75 -15.82
C ASP A 8 8.58 2.36 -16.31
N PHE A 9 9.17 1.30 -15.77
CA PHE A 9 8.73 -0.09 -15.96
C PHE A 9 7.25 -0.30 -15.58
N PHE A 10 6.64 0.58 -14.77
CA PHE A 10 5.19 0.58 -14.50
C PHE A 10 4.35 0.41 -15.77
N TRP A 11 4.71 1.08 -16.87
CA TRP A 11 3.97 1.03 -18.13
C TRP A 11 4.19 -0.26 -18.93
N ARG A 12 5.23 -1.02 -18.60
CA ARG A 12 5.63 -2.27 -19.27
C ARG A 12 5.43 -3.50 -18.39
N ASP A 13 5.00 -3.33 -17.15
CA ASP A 13 4.68 -4.45 -16.26
C ASP A 13 3.51 -5.25 -16.84
N PRO A 14 3.68 -6.55 -17.12
CA PRO A 14 2.63 -7.39 -17.68
C PRO A 14 1.33 -7.37 -16.86
N GLU A 15 1.42 -7.26 -15.52
CA GLU A 15 0.24 -7.22 -14.63
C GLU A 15 -0.54 -5.89 -14.72
N ILE A 16 0.09 -4.86 -15.28
CA ILE A 16 -0.45 -3.50 -15.44
C ILE A 16 -0.82 -3.24 -16.90
N SER A 17 -0.17 -3.91 -17.84
CA SER A 17 -0.24 -3.63 -19.28
C SER A 17 -1.67 -3.62 -19.85
N ASP A 18 -2.51 -4.55 -19.41
CA ASP A 18 -3.89 -4.77 -19.84
C ASP A 18 -4.92 -3.95 -19.06
N LEU A 19 -4.50 -3.19 -18.04
CA LEU A 19 -5.38 -2.33 -17.27
C LEU A 19 -5.89 -1.15 -18.13
N SER A 20 -7.12 -0.73 -17.83
CA SER A 20 -7.69 0.48 -18.42
C SER A 20 -6.91 1.73 -18.00
N GLN A 21 -7.09 2.83 -18.74
CA GLN A 21 -6.46 4.10 -18.38
C GLN A 21 -6.86 4.57 -16.98
N GLU A 22 -8.12 4.38 -16.58
CA GLU A 22 -8.63 4.74 -15.25
C GLU A 22 -7.97 3.93 -14.14
N ASP A 23 -7.80 2.62 -14.36
CA ASP A 23 -7.16 1.71 -13.41
C ASP A 23 -5.68 2.08 -13.24
N LYS A 24 -4.96 2.35 -14.33
CA LYS A 24 -3.55 2.80 -14.30
C LYS A 24 -3.41 4.14 -13.57
N ALA A 25 -4.26 5.11 -13.89
CA ALA A 25 -4.24 6.43 -13.24
C ALA A 25 -4.55 6.33 -11.74
N THR A 26 -5.52 5.50 -11.35
CA THR A 26 -5.87 5.27 -9.95
C THR A 26 -4.75 4.57 -9.18
N LEU A 27 -4.10 3.58 -9.81
CA LEU A 27 -2.98 2.88 -9.20
C LEU A 27 -1.76 3.79 -9.01
N LEU A 28 -1.46 4.63 -10.02
CA LEU A 28 -0.44 5.68 -9.88
C LEU A 28 -0.79 6.64 -8.75
N TYR A 29 -2.04 7.10 -8.69
CA TYR A 29 -2.51 7.96 -7.61
C TYR A 29 -2.24 7.34 -6.24
N PHE A 30 -2.59 6.08 -6.01
CA PHE A 30 -2.32 5.43 -4.71
C PHE A 30 -0.82 5.17 -4.46
N LEU A 31 0.00 5.02 -5.50
CA LEU A 31 1.46 4.96 -5.33
C LEU A 31 2.05 6.33 -4.95
N THR A 32 1.43 7.43 -5.38
CA THR A 32 1.95 8.80 -5.20
C THR A 32 1.14 9.68 -4.26
N SER A 33 0.04 9.16 -3.68
CA SER A 33 -0.96 9.95 -2.94
C SER A 33 -0.31 10.79 -1.83
N PRO A 34 -0.80 12.02 -1.57
CA PRO A 34 -0.37 12.81 -0.42
C PRO A 34 -0.56 12.06 0.90
N SER A 35 -1.62 11.25 1.02
CA SER A 35 -1.92 10.42 2.19
C SER A 35 -1.02 9.19 2.32
N SER A 36 -0.31 8.80 1.27
CA SER A 36 0.54 7.60 1.29
C SER A 36 1.62 7.66 2.35
N ASN A 37 2.02 6.50 2.84
CA ASN A 37 3.05 6.34 3.86
C ASN A 37 4.30 5.61 3.29
N ILE A 38 5.24 5.13 4.11
CA ILE A 38 6.48 4.51 3.56
C ILE A 38 6.35 3.01 3.32
N ILE A 39 5.25 2.39 3.77
CA ILE A 39 5.00 0.95 3.65
C ILE A 39 3.87 0.59 2.66
N GLY A 40 3.15 1.58 2.13
CA GLY A 40 2.09 1.36 1.13
C GLY A 40 0.77 0.81 1.68
N CYS A 41 0.58 0.85 3.00
CA CYS A 41 -0.67 0.50 3.67
C CYS A 41 -1.08 1.64 4.61
N TYR A 42 -2.10 2.40 4.26
CA TYR A 42 -2.45 3.67 4.92
C TYR A 42 -3.94 4.00 4.79
N GLN A 43 -4.45 4.90 5.63
CA GLN A 43 -5.83 5.37 5.53
C GLN A 43 -5.98 6.53 4.55
N VAL A 44 -7.12 6.57 3.87
CA VAL A 44 -7.57 7.67 3.02
C VAL A 44 -8.98 8.10 3.40
N VAL A 45 -9.28 9.37 3.19
CA VAL A 45 -10.67 9.83 3.13
C VAL A 45 -11.10 9.75 1.67
N TRP A 46 -11.94 8.77 1.33
CA TRP A 46 -12.33 8.49 -0.06
C TRP A 46 -12.86 9.70 -0.83
N MET A 47 -13.58 10.61 -0.17
CA MET A 47 -14.06 11.83 -0.82
C MET A 47 -12.92 12.77 -1.23
N ILE A 48 -11.88 12.88 -0.39
CA ILE A 48 -10.70 13.70 -0.69
C ILE A 48 -9.90 13.05 -1.82
N ALA A 49 -9.64 11.74 -1.73
CA ALA A 49 -8.93 11.01 -2.77
C ALA A 49 -9.64 11.08 -4.14
N ALA A 50 -10.97 10.99 -4.14
CA ALA A 50 -11.75 11.15 -5.35
C ALA A 50 -11.69 12.58 -5.88
N ALA A 51 -11.80 13.60 -5.03
CA ALA A 51 -11.69 14.99 -5.43
C ALA A 51 -10.31 15.32 -6.06
N GLU A 52 -9.22 14.79 -5.49
CA GLU A 52 -7.86 14.91 -6.07
C GLU A 52 -7.74 14.28 -7.46
N MET A 53 -8.52 13.23 -7.72
CA MET A 53 -8.63 12.56 -9.01
C MET A 53 -9.65 13.22 -9.97
N GLY A 54 -10.39 14.24 -9.52
CA GLY A 54 -11.46 14.87 -10.30
C GLY A 54 -12.74 14.03 -10.40
N TRP A 55 -12.98 13.12 -9.45
CA TRP A 55 -14.07 12.15 -9.45
C TRP A 55 -14.98 12.27 -8.22
N THR A 56 -16.15 11.64 -8.29
CA THR A 56 -16.96 11.34 -7.11
C THR A 56 -16.37 10.13 -6.37
N LYS A 57 -16.70 10.02 -5.08
CA LYS A 57 -16.33 8.85 -4.26
C LYS A 57 -16.74 7.53 -4.92
N ASP A 58 -17.94 7.47 -5.48
CA ASP A 58 -18.48 6.24 -6.07
C ASP A 58 -17.72 5.85 -7.35
N GLN A 59 -17.36 6.82 -8.18
CA GLN A 59 -16.52 6.58 -9.36
C GLN A 59 -15.16 5.99 -8.96
N LEU A 60 -14.47 6.61 -7.99
CA LEU A 60 -13.19 6.08 -7.51
C LEU A 60 -13.33 4.67 -6.91
N LEU A 61 -14.38 4.41 -6.14
CA LEU A 61 -14.63 3.10 -5.55
C LEU A 61 -14.91 2.02 -6.60
N VAL A 62 -15.58 2.34 -7.71
CA VAL A 62 -15.76 1.39 -8.83
C VAL A 62 -14.39 0.95 -9.38
N VAL A 63 -13.49 1.90 -9.63
CA VAL A 63 -12.13 1.60 -10.12
C VAL A 63 -11.32 0.82 -9.07
N ALA A 64 -11.36 1.25 -7.81
CA ALA A 64 -10.67 0.56 -6.72
C ALA A 64 -11.14 -0.89 -6.53
N LYS A 65 -12.44 -1.17 -6.71
CA LYS A 65 -12.99 -2.54 -6.71
C LYS A 65 -12.43 -3.39 -7.83
N ARG A 66 -12.29 -2.84 -9.05
CA ARG A 66 -11.65 -3.55 -10.18
C ARG A 66 -10.20 -3.89 -9.86
N LEU A 67 -9.43 -2.93 -9.35
CA LEU A 67 -8.05 -3.15 -8.92
C LEU A 67 -7.93 -4.19 -7.78
N LYS A 68 -8.92 -4.24 -6.88
CA LYS A 68 -9.01 -5.25 -5.82
C LYS A 68 -9.23 -6.65 -6.37
N VAL A 69 -10.17 -6.82 -7.31
CA VAL A 69 -10.38 -8.11 -8.00
C VAL A 69 -9.11 -8.58 -8.71
N ARG A 70 -8.30 -7.65 -9.24
CA ARG A 70 -7.01 -7.93 -9.88
C ARG A 70 -5.85 -8.18 -8.89
N GLY A 71 -6.07 -8.03 -7.59
CA GLY A 71 -5.03 -8.22 -6.56
C GLY A 71 -3.97 -7.12 -6.51
N LEU A 72 -4.20 -5.96 -7.14
CA LEU A 72 -3.26 -4.84 -7.20
C LEU A 72 -3.43 -3.85 -6.04
N LEU A 73 -4.61 -3.84 -5.44
CA LEU A 73 -4.99 -2.99 -4.33
C LEU A 73 -5.89 -3.79 -3.37
N ASP A 74 -5.89 -3.45 -2.10
CA ASP A 74 -6.94 -3.88 -1.16
C ASP A 74 -7.43 -2.67 -0.38
N PHE A 75 -8.69 -2.72 0.06
CA PHE A 75 -9.27 -1.69 0.90
C PHE A 75 -10.41 -2.23 1.76
N ASN A 76 -10.67 -1.55 2.88
CA ASN A 76 -11.78 -1.84 3.78
C ASN A 76 -12.70 -0.61 3.98
N GLU A 77 -13.81 -0.81 4.69
CA GLU A 77 -14.82 0.24 4.92
C GLU A 77 -14.30 1.39 5.79
N ALA A 78 -13.31 1.11 6.65
CA ALA A 78 -12.66 2.11 7.49
C ALA A 78 -11.70 3.04 6.70
N GLY A 79 -11.63 2.91 5.37
CA GLY A 79 -10.81 3.76 4.52
C GLY A 79 -9.34 3.36 4.48
N TRP A 80 -8.97 2.20 4.99
CA TRP A 80 -7.63 1.67 4.75
C TRP A 80 -7.46 1.24 3.30
N VAL A 81 -6.28 1.51 2.76
CA VAL A 81 -5.84 1.09 1.43
C VAL A 81 -4.48 0.43 1.56
N TRP A 82 -4.33 -0.74 0.95
CA TRP A 82 -3.06 -1.43 0.78
C TRP A 82 -2.73 -1.55 -0.71
N VAL A 83 -1.68 -0.86 -1.14
CA VAL A 83 -1.16 -0.92 -2.51
C VAL A 83 -0.25 -2.15 -2.64
N LYS A 84 -0.74 -3.23 -3.25
CA LYS A 84 -0.05 -4.53 -3.26
C LYS A 84 1.25 -4.51 -4.07
N ILE A 85 1.34 -3.62 -5.05
CA ILE A 85 2.54 -3.43 -5.88
C ILE A 85 3.54 -2.41 -5.32
N TRP A 86 3.34 -1.91 -4.08
CA TRP A 86 4.16 -0.85 -3.48
C TRP A 86 5.67 -1.10 -3.59
N TRP A 87 6.09 -2.33 -3.25
CA TRP A 87 7.51 -2.72 -3.21
C TRP A 87 8.16 -2.92 -4.58
N LYS A 88 7.39 -2.91 -5.68
CA LYS A 88 7.95 -2.83 -7.04
C LYS A 88 8.51 -1.44 -7.36
N HIS A 89 8.05 -0.41 -6.65
CA HIS A 89 8.41 0.99 -6.90
C HIS A 89 9.11 1.66 -5.72
N ASN A 90 8.97 1.12 -4.51
CA ASN A 90 9.59 1.64 -3.30
C ASN A 90 10.53 0.58 -2.71
N SER A 91 11.73 0.98 -2.30
CA SER A 91 12.72 0.02 -1.80
C SER A 91 12.41 -0.40 -0.35
N PRO A 92 12.13 -1.69 -0.09
CA PRO A 92 11.98 -2.19 1.28
C PRO A 92 13.30 -2.09 2.06
N ALA A 93 14.44 -2.24 1.39
CA ALA A 93 15.75 -2.07 2.03
C ALA A 93 15.98 -0.64 2.53
N VAL A 94 15.39 0.38 1.87
CA VAL A 94 15.45 1.76 2.36
C VAL A 94 14.45 1.99 3.50
N ALA A 95 13.25 1.42 3.43
CA ALA A 95 12.21 1.67 4.43
C ALA A 95 12.37 0.85 5.72
N LEU A 96 12.81 -0.41 5.61
CA LEU A 96 12.68 -1.45 6.65
C LEU A 96 14.02 -2.08 7.06
N ASN A 97 15.17 -1.64 6.53
CA ASN A 97 16.47 -2.06 7.06
C ASN A 97 16.67 -1.49 8.48
N ILE A 98 17.15 -2.30 9.42
CA ILE A 98 17.36 -1.91 10.82
C ILE A 98 18.28 -0.69 11.00
N ASN A 99 19.21 -0.47 10.07
CA ASN A 99 20.14 0.66 10.06
C ASN A 99 19.57 1.89 9.32
N SER A 100 18.38 1.78 8.72
CA SER A 100 17.73 2.90 8.05
C SER A 100 17.18 3.91 9.05
N LYS A 101 17.32 5.20 8.74
CA LYS A 101 16.67 6.28 9.48
C LYS A 101 15.14 6.22 9.44
N LEU A 102 14.57 5.45 8.50
CA LEU A 102 13.13 5.32 8.32
C LEU A 102 12.52 4.16 9.10
N VAL A 103 13.32 3.22 9.61
CA VAL A 103 12.82 1.97 10.18
C VAL A 103 11.91 2.19 11.38
N ALA A 104 12.22 3.17 12.24
CA ALA A 104 11.40 3.50 13.39
C ALA A 104 9.99 3.97 12.97
N HIS A 105 9.90 4.74 11.86
CA HIS A 105 8.61 5.18 11.33
C HIS A 105 7.88 4.03 10.62
N ALA A 106 8.61 3.17 9.91
CA ALA A 106 8.04 2.01 9.22
C ALA A 106 7.44 1.01 10.22
N LYS A 107 8.12 0.75 11.34
CA LYS A 107 7.61 -0.08 12.45
C LYS A 107 6.30 0.47 13.00
N LYS A 108 6.22 1.78 13.26
CA LYS A 108 4.98 2.44 13.72
C LYS A 108 3.84 2.27 12.72
N GLN A 109 4.13 2.35 11.42
CA GLN A 109 3.12 2.13 10.37
C GLN A 109 2.71 0.66 10.26
N CYS A 110 3.64 -0.29 10.44
CA CYS A 110 3.34 -1.71 10.45
C CYS A 110 2.45 -2.10 11.64
N ALA A 111 2.66 -1.48 12.80
CA ALA A 111 1.91 -1.75 14.03
C ALA A 111 0.43 -1.38 13.96
N VAL A 112 0.03 -0.54 12.99
CA VAL A 112 -1.36 -0.10 12.82
C VAL A 112 -2.03 -0.70 11.58
N ILE A 113 -1.37 -1.65 10.90
CA ILE A 113 -1.99 -2.35 9.77
C ILE A 113 -3.26 -3.08 10.25
N PRO A 114 -4.37 -3.03 9.48
CA PRO A 114 -5.58 -3.79 9.80
C PRO A 114 -5.30 -5.27 10.02
N PHE A 115 -5.90 -5.84 11.06
CA PHE A 115 -5.66 -7.21 11.49
C PHE A 115 -5.84 -8.23 10.36
N GLU A 116 -6.86 -8.04 9.52
CA GLU A 116 -7.16 -8.88 8.37
C GLU A 116 -6.03 -8.95 7.32
N TRP A 117 -5.09 -8.00 7.34
CA TRP A 117 -3.97 -7.95 6.39
C TRP A 117 -2.63 -8.30 7.00
N ILE A 118 -2.48 -8.33 8.33
CA ILE A 118 -1.19 -8.52 9.00
C ILE A 118 -0.46 -9.77 8.48
N ALA A 119 -1.16 -10.91 8.42
CA ALA A 119 -0.55 -12.17 7.97
C ALA A 119 -0.03 -12.10 6.53
N ASP A 120 -0.85 -11.58 5.61
CA ASP A 120 -0.50 -11.55 4.19
C ASP A 120 0.49 -10.44 3.86
N PHE A 121 0.45 -9.32 4.60
CA PHE A 121 1.42 -8.26 4.48
C PHE A 121 2.80 -8.73 4.95
N GLY A 122 2.87 -9.47 6.07
CA GLY A 122 4.10 -10.11 6.55
C GLY A 122 4.72 -11.05 5.51
N LYS A 123 3.93 -11.94 4.90
CA LYS A 123 4.40 -12.79 3.78
C LYS A 123 4.91 -11.95 2.59
N GLY A 124 4.27 -10.81 2.31
CA GLY A 124 4.72 -9.87 1.28
C GLY A 124 6.09 -9.26 1.59
N LEU A 125 6.34 -8.89 2.85
CA LEU A 125 7.63 -8.39 3.31
C LEU A 125 8.75 -9.44 3.15
N GLU A 126 8.48 -10.68 3.54
CA GLU A 126 9.43 -11.79 3.41
C GLU A 126 9.80 -12.05 1.94
N ARG A 127 8.83 -12.02 1.03
CA ARG A 127 9.07 -12.17 -0.42
C ARG A 127 10.00 -11.10 -1.00
N VAL A 128 10.04 -9.92 -0.40
CA VAL A 128 10.94 -8.83 -0.81
C VAL A 128 12.20 -8.75 0.05
N GLY A 129 12.51 -9.81 0.81
CA GLY A 129 13.75 -9.98 1.55
C GLY A 129 13.81 -9.25 2.90
N VAL A 130 12.67 -8.81 3.43
CA VAL A 130 12.62 -8.18 4.76
C VAL A 130 12.54 -9.25 5.83
N ASN A 131 13.45 -9.18 6.81
CA ASN A 131 13.38 -9.99 8.02
C ASN A 131 12.35 -9.37 8.99
N THR A 132 11.12 -9.90 8.96
CA THR A 132 9.97 -9.49 9.77
C THR A 132 10.23 -9.59 11.28
N LEU A 133 10.99 -10.59 11.73
CA LEU A 133 11.42 -10.73 13.13
C LEU A 133 12.37 -9.60 13.56
N ALA A 134 13.38 -9.29 12.74
CA ALA A 134 14.36 -8.24 13.06
C ALA A 134 13.73 -6.84 13.18
N ILE A 135 12.65 -6.59 12.46
CA ILE A 135 11.91 -5.33 12.55
C ILE A 135 10.80 -5.34 13.61
N GLY A 136 10.53 -6.46 14.28
CA GLY A 136 9.43 -6.57 15.24
C GLY A 136 8.07 -6.35 14.59
N TYR A 137 7.87 -6.94 13.40
CA TYR A 137 6.58 -6.91 12.71
C TYR A 137 5.52 -7.66 13.53
N PRO A 138 4.28 -7.14 13.67
CA PRO A 138 3.22 -7.82 14.41
C PRO A 138 2.82 -9.12 13.72
N TYR A 139 2.54 -10.17 14.49
CA TYR A 139 1.91 -11.39 13.99
C TYR A 139 0.46 -11.50 14.47
N PRO A 140 -0.40 -12.24 13.76
CA PRO A 140 -1.81 -12.40 14.17
C PRO A 140 -1.99 -12.98 15.59
N ILE A 141 -1.00 -13.70 16.11
CA ILE A 141 -1.01 -14.22 17.49
C ILE A 141 -0.68 -13.14 18.53
N ASP A 142 -0.02 -12.05 18.11
CA ASP A 142 0.43 -10.95 18.97
C ASP A 142 -0.56 -9.77 18.98
N ALA A 143 -1.56 -9.77 18.09
CA ALA A 143 -2.60 -8.74 18.06
C ALA A 143 -3.64 -9.04 19.16
N PRO A 144 -3.99 -8.07 20.02
CA PRO A 144 -5.03 -8.28 21.02
C PRO A 144 -6.33 -8.64 20.29
N CYS A 145 -6.92 -9.79 20.64
CA CYS A 145 -8.29 -10.11 20.27
C CYS A 145 -9.17 -8.95 20.72
N HIS A 146 -9.62 -8.12 19.78
CA HIS A 146 -10.68 -7.15 20.07
C HIS A 146 -11.96 -7.96 20.28
N ALA A 147 -12.26 -8.18 21.56
CA ALA A 147 -13.56 -8.66 22.06
C ALA A 147 -14.59 -7.53 22.02
#